data_AF-A0A920CKF3-F1
#
_entry.id   AF-A0A920CKF3-F1
#
_cell.length_a   1.000
_cell.length_b   1.000
_cell.length_c   1.000
_cell.angle_alpha   90.00
_cell.angle_beta   90.00
_cell.angle_gamma   90.00
#
_symmetry.space_group_name_H-M   'P 1'
#
loop_
_entity.id
_entity.type
_entity.pdbx_description
1 polymer ?
#
loop_
_entity_poly.entity_id
_entity_poly.type
_entity_poly.pdbx_seq_one_letter_code
_entity_poly.pdbx_strand_id
1 'polypeptide(L)' 'MATKDKELAAGFTKDQFLQSRQWQGIDKDILSVVLEPSKTYTIAEAKRLIDQFKQGQVKG' A
#
# COMPACT_ATOMS: atom_id res chain seq x y z
N MET A 1 15.58 -17.91 -12.49
CA MET A 1 14.73 -17.35 -11.42
C MET A 1 13.82 -16.33 -12.10
N ALA A 2 12.66 -16.77 -12.61
CA ALA A 2 11.34 -16.67 -11.94
C ALA A 2 11.07 -15.24 -11.45
N THR A 3 10.11 -14.46 -11.93
CA THR A 3 8.98 -14.62 -12.87
C THR A 3 8.65 -13.20 -13.34
N LYS A 4 8.39 -13.01 -14.63
CA LYS A 4 8.18 -11.72 -15.29
C LYS A 4 6.74 -11.69 -15.79
N ASP A 5 5.78 -11.69 -14.86
CA ASP A 5 4.38 -11.93 -15.19
C ASP A 5 3.44 -11.12 -14.27
N LYS A 6 2.45 -10.47 -14.90
CA LYS A 6 1.31 -9.74 -14.31
C LYS A 6 1.54 -8.28 -13.88
N GLU A 7 1.87 -7.48 -14.89
CA GLU A 7 1.22 -6.17 -15.04
C GLU A 7 -0.32 -6.33 -14.93
N LEU A 8 -0.94 -5.43 -14.14
CA LEU A 8 -2.35 -5.00 -14.12
C LEU A 8 -3.29 -5.47 -12.99
N ALA A 9 -2.98 -6.44 -12.14
CA ALA A 9 -3.79 -6.69 -10.92
C ALA A 9 -3.05 -7.48 -9.82
N ALA A 10 -1.74 -7.31 -9.67
CA ALA A 10 -1.01 -7.97 -8.60
C ALA A 10 -1.39 -7.31 -7.26
N GLY A 11 -2.08 -8.05 -6.39
CA GLY A 11 -2.25 -7.68 -4.99
C GLY A 11 -0.89 -7.78 -4.30
N PHE A 12 -0.42 -6.68 -3.72
CA PHE A 12 0.84 -6.61 -2.99
C PHE A 12 0.56 -6.72 -1.50
N THR A 13 1.38 -7.50 -0.78
CA THR A 13 1.34 -7.53 0.68
C THR A 13 1.93 -6.26 1.28
N LYS A 14 1.60 -5.94 2.53
CA LYS A 14 2.23 -4.85 3.29
C LYS A 14 3.75 -4.79 3.11
N ASP A 15 4.44 -5.93 3.22
CA ASP A 15 5.90 -5.98 3.11
C ASP A 15 6.41 -5.49 1.74
N GLN A 16 5.73 -5.87 0.65
CA GLN A 16 6.04 -5.41 -0.71
C GLN A 16 5.82 -3.91 -0.87
N PHE A 17 4.78 -3.35 -0.24
CA PHE A 17 4.58 -1.90 -0.19
C PHE A 17 5.68 -1.18 0.59
N LEU A 18 6.12 -1.75 1.72
CA LEU A 18 7.20 -1.21 2.56
C LEU A 18 8.59 -1.37 1.93
N GLN A 19 8.81 -2.40 1.12
CA GLN A 19 10.04 -2.60 0.36
C GLN A 19 10.08 -1.75 -0.92
N SER A 20 8.92 -1.39 -1.47
CA SER A 20 8.84 -0.57 -2.68
C SER A 20 9.41 0.83 -2.45
N ARG A 21 10.10 1.35 -3.47
CA ARG A 21 10.58 2.75 -3.51
C ARG A 21 9.49 3.74 -3.92
N GLN A 22 8.34 3.24 -4.38
CA GLN A 22 7.22 4.04 -4.82
C GLN A 22 6.58 4.84 -3.68
N TRP A 23 6.69 4.33 -2.44
CA TRP A 23 6.12 4.93 -1.25
C TRP A 23 7.24 5.41 -0.34
N GLN A 24 7.16 6.62 0.20
CA GLN A 24 8.22 7.21 1.00
C GLN A 24 7.65 8.04 2.16
N GLY A 25 8.43 8.14 3.24
CA GLY A 25 8.07 8.93 4.43
C GLY A 25 6.76 8.46 5.06
N ILE A 26 5.83 9.40 5.24
CA ILE A 26 4.53 9.19 5.87
C ILE A 26 3.68 8.17 5.11
N ASP A 27 3.74 8.10 3.79
CA ASP A 27 2.90 7.16 3.03
C ASP A 27 3.25 5.71 3.37
N LYS A 28 4.53 5.40 3.65
CA LYS A 28 4.94 4.06 4.11
C LYS A 28 4.45 3.76 5.51
N ASP A 29 4.51 4.75 6.40
CA ASP A 29 4.04 4.61 7.77
C ASP A 29 2.53 4.34 7.78
N ILE A 30 1.77 5.13 7.01
CA ILE A 30 0.33 4.93 6.82
C ILE A 30 0.06 3.54 6.24
N LEU A 31 0.74 3.13 5.17
CA LEU A 31 0.57 1.78 4.60
C LEU A 31 0.91 0.68 5.61
N SER A 32 1.87 0.90 6.50
CA SER A 32 2.16 -0.05 7.58
C SER A 32 1.01 -0.17 8.57
N VAL A 33 0.28 0.91 8.83
CA VAL A 33 -0.84 0.94 9.78
C VAL A 33 -2.14 0.45 9.14
N VAL A 34 -2.43 0.86 7.90
CA VAL A 34 -3.71 0.57 7.24
C VAL A 34 -3.74 -0.76 6.49
N LEU A 35 -2.59 -1.28 6.04
CA LEU A 35 -2.53 -2.55 5.35
C LEU A 35 -2.34 -3.70 6.35
N GLU A 36 -3.23 -4.68 6.28
CA GLU A 36 -3.09 -5.90 7.07
C GLU A 36 -2.04 -6.84 6.46
N PRO A 37 -1.15 -7.45 7.25
CA PRO A 37 -0.10 -8.35 6.75
C PRO A 37 -0.65 -9.64 6.13
N SER A 38 -1.87 -10.05 6.52
CA SER A 38 -2.55 -11.25 6.00
C SER A 38 -3.36 -10.97 4.73
N LYS A 39 -3.36 -9.72 4.23
CA LYS A 39 -4.11 -9.32 3.04
C LYS A 39 -3.18 -8.69 2.01
N THR A 40 -3.61 -8.79 0.76
CA THR A 40 -2.96 -8.16 -0.39
C THR A 40 -3.82 -7.03 -0.92
N TYR A 41 -3.20 -5.93 -1.29
CA TYR A 41 -3.87 -4.74 -1.79
C TYR A 41 -3.23 -4.32 -3.10
N THR A 42 -4.03 -3.79 -4.02
CA THR A 42 -3.50 -3.21 -5.25
C THR A 42 -2.91 -1.81 -4.98
N ILE A 43 -2.07 -1.31 -5.89
CA ILE A 43 -1.53 0.06 -5.80
C ILE A 43 -2.67 1.11 -5.71
N ALA A 44 -3.77 0.87 -6.44
CA ALA A 44 -4.93 1.76 -6.43
C ALA A 44 -5.66 1.75 -5.07
N GLU A 45 -5.83 0.58 -4.46
CA GLU A 45 -6.40 0.46 -3.12
C GLU A 45 -5.50 1.09 -2.06
N ALA A 46 -4.19 0.83 -2.12
CA ALA A 46 -3.21 1.46 -1.23
C ALA A 46 -3.28 3.00 -1.29
N LYS A 47 -3.37 3.58 -2.50
CA LYS A 47 -3.58 5.04 -2.66
C LYS A 47 -4.87 5.51 -2.01
N ARG A 48 -5.98 4.78 -2.22
CA ARG A 48 -7.28 5.13 -1.61
C ARG A 48 -7.25 5.04 -0.09
N LEU A 49 -6.59 4.02 0.47
CA LEU A 49 -6.46 3.84 1.91
C LEU A 49 -5.62 4.95 2.54
N ILE A 50 -4.51 5.33 1.90
CA ILE A 50 -3.71 6.47 2.35
C ILE A 50 -4.55 7.75 2.33
N ASP A 51 -5.27 7.99 1.24
CA ASP A 51 -6.09 9.19 1.09
C ASP A 51 -7.23 9.23 2.11
N GLN A 52 -7.94 8.11 2.32
CA GLN A 52 -8.93 7.98 3.39
C GLN A 52 -8.34 8.20 4.78
N PHE A 53 -7.14 7.67 5.04
CA PHE A 53 -6.48 7.82 6.34
C PHE A 53 -6.07 9.28 6.59
N LYS A 54 -5.56 9.96 5.55
CA LYS A 54 -5.21 11.38 5.60
C LYS A 54 -6.46 12.24 5.77
N GLN A 55 -7.52 11.98 5.01
CA GLN A 55 -8.80 12.70 5.15
C GLN A 55 -9.48 12.44 6.50
N GLY A 56 -9.38 11.22 7.03
CA GLY A 56 -9.92 10.86 8.35
C GLY A 56 -9.25 11.60 9.49
N GLN A 57 -7.93 11.84 9.41
CA GLN A 57 -7.22 12.69 10.37
C GLN A 57 -7.57 14.19 10.26
N VAL A 58 -8.10 14.65 9.13
CA VAL A 58 -8.46 16.07 8.92
C VAL A 58 -9.81 16.42 9.56
N LYS A 59 -10.57 15.43 10.05
CA LYS A 59 -11.78 15.64 10.86
C LYS A 59 -11.48 15.35 12.34
N GLY A 60 -10.53 16.10 12.91
CA GLY A 60 -10.20 16.10 14.33
C GLY A 60 -10.12 17.52 14.84
#